data_AF-A0A1W9VGG7-F1
#
_entry.id   AF-A0A1W9VGG7-F1
#
_cell.length_a   1.000
_cell.length_b   1.000
_cell.length_c   1.000
_cell.angle_alpha   90.00
_cell.angle_beta   90.00
_cell.angle_gamma   90.00
#
_symmetry.space_group_name_H-M   'P 1'
#
loop_
_entity.id
_entity.type
_entity.pdbx_description
1 polymer ?
#
loop_
_entity_poly.entity_id
_entity_poly.type
_entity_poly.pdbx_seq_one_letter_code
_entity_poly.pdbx_strand_id
1 'polypeptide(L)'
;MVGKKEDGNNVLFLIEWKYTEDYRRENKYIPQRYKIYDKLLAEPNCPIKSDDYESLYYEPFYQLMRQTLLGWKMVEDGEYSCDEFVHLHIVPKENKELLDRVTSPKLKGNSMSEAWQGVLKEKKRYLVISPEKFILPIYLYEDTKSITSYLQIRYWRS
;
A
#
# COMPACT_ATOMS: atom_id res chain seq x y z
N MET A 1 -6.10 10.86 0.27
CA MET A 1 -7.45 11.15 0.82
C MET A 1 -7.31 11.38 2.32
N VAL A 2 -8.03 12.32 2.92
CA VAL A 2 -7.93 12.57 4.37
C VAL A 2 -9.21 12.08 5.06
N GLY A 3 -9.05 11.31 6.13
CA GLY A 3 -10.14 10.96 7.04
C GLY A 3 -9.92 11.58 8.41
N LYS A 4 -11.00 11.69 9.20
CA LYS A 4 -10.94 12.18 10.58
C LYS A 4 -11.41 11.08 11.52
N LYS A 5 -10.63 10.81 12.55
CA LYS A 5 -10.95 9.85 13.62
C LYS A 5 -11.85 10.51 14.67
N GLU A 6 -12.52 9.69 15.48
CA GLU A 6 -13.36 10.15 16.60
C GLU A 6 -12.56 10.93 17.65
N ASP A 7 -11.29 10.60 17.84
CA ASP A 7 -10.36 11.30 18.73
C ASP A 7 -9.90 12.67 18.20
N GLY A 8 -10.32 13.03 16.99
CA GLY A 8 -9.98 14.29 16.32
C GLY A 8 -8.78 14.23 15.39
N ASN A 9 -8.00 13.15 15.39
CA ASN A 9 -6.81 13.01 14.56
C ASN A 9 -7.17 12.84 13.07
N ASN A 10 -6.37 13.45 12.21
CA ASN A 10 -6.48 13.36 10.76
C ASN A 10 -5.55 12.27 10.20
N VAL A 11 -6.10 11.44 9.31
CA VAL A 11 -5.40 10.31 8.72
C VAL A 11 -5.28 10.49 7.21
N LEU A 12 -4.05 10.44 6.70
CA LEU A 12 -3.78 10.38 5.27
C LEU A 12 -3.90 8.94 4.76
N PHE A 13 -4.89 8.67 3.91
CA PHE A 13 -5.02 7.42 3.19
C PHE A 13 -4.35 7.51 1.82
N LEU A 14 -3.34 6.66 1.62
CA LEU A 14 -2.77 6.33 0.33
C LEU A 14 -3.42 5.05 -0.18
N ILE A 15 -4.13 5.14 -1.29
CA ILE A 15 -4.91 4.02 -1.82
C ILE A 15 -4.28 3.56 -3.12
N GLU A 16 -3.92 2.28 -3.16
CA GLU A 16 -3.50 1.59 -4.38
C GLU A 16 -4.50 0.46 -4.66
N TRP A 17 -5.12 0.49 -5.84
CA TRP A 17 -6.10 -0.52 -6.26
C TRP A 17 -5.49 -1.40 -7.35
N LYS A 18 -5.50 -2.70 -7.12
CA LYS A 18 -5.03 -3.75 -8.02
C LYS A 18 -6.21 -4.53 -8.61
N TYR A 19 -6.02 -5.09 -9.78
CA TYR A 19 -6.96 -5.98 -10.45
C TYR A 19 -6.32 -7.35 -10.74
N THR A 20 -5.63 -7.51 -11.87
CA THR A 20 -5.05 -8.79 -12.33
C THR A 20 -3.52 -8.73 -12.46
N GLU A 21 -2.87 -7.88 -11.67
CA GLU A 21 -1.42 -7.72 -11.75
C GLU A 21 -0.71 -9.03 -11.41
N ASP A 22 0.24 -9.38 -12.26
CA ASP A 22 1.24 -10.41 -12.02
C ASP A 22 2.61 -9.74 -12.11
N TYR A 23 3.44 -9.95 -11.09
CA TYR A 23 4.79 -9.43 -11.06
C TYR A 23 5.79 -10.57 -11.11
N ARG A 24 6.74 -10.44 -12.04
CA ARG A 24 7.94 -11.27 -12.08
C ARG A 24 8.97 -10.71 -11.10
N ARG A 25 9.98 -11.51 -10.80
CA ARG A 25 11.18 -11.05 -10.08
C ARG A 25 11.97 -10.10 -10.98
N GLU A 26 11.53 -8.86 -11.05
CA GLU A 26 12.13 -7.79 -11.83
C GLU A 26 12.71 -6.75 -10.88
N ASN A 27 14.03 -6.56 -10.92
CA ASN A 27 14.68 -5.52 -10.15
C ASN A 27 14.49 -4.17 -10.86
N LYS A 28 13.81 -3.23 -10.21
CA LYS A 28 13.59 -1.85 -10.68
C LYS A 28 14.74 -0.92 -10.28
N TYR A 29 15.85 -1.44 -9.78
CA TYR A 29 17.04 -0.67 -9.45
C TYR A 29 17.57 0.10 -10.66
N ILE A 30 17.67 1.42 -10.51
CA ILE A 30 18.50 2.29 -11.36
C ILE A 30 19.14 3.36 -10.46
N PRO A 31 20.38 3.83 -10.75
CA PRO A 31 21.12 4.74 -9.87
C PRO A 31 20.38 6.03 -9.50
N GLN A 32 19.53 6.54 -10.40
CA GLN A 32 18.74 7.75 -10.18
C GLN A 32 17.66 7.54 -9.09
N ARG A 33 17.03 6.36 -9.04
CA ARG A 33 16.03 6.04 -8.01
C ARG A 33 16.67 5.87 -6.64
N TYR A 34 17.84 5.23 -6.61
CA TYR A 34 18.66 5.04 -5.40
C TYR A 34 18.99 6.39 -4.74
N LYS A 35 19.50 7.36 -5.52
CA LYS A 35 19.90 8.68 -5.00
C LYS A 35 18.77 9.43 -4.30
N ILE A 36 17.51 9.11 -4.62
CA ILE A 36 16.33 9.70 -4.03
C ILE A 36 15.89 8.88 -2.82
N TYR A 37 15.58 7.59 -3.00
CA TYR A 37 14.92 6.80 -1.95
C TYR A 37 15.88 6.32 -0.86
N ASP A 38 17.14 5.99 -1.17
CA ASP A 38 18.07 5.50 -0.14
C ASP A 38 18.39 6.56 0.91
N LYS A 39 18.37 7.84 0.51
CA LYS A 39 18.49 8.94 1.47
C LYS A 39 17.34 8.93 2.49
N LEU A 40 16.11 8.72 2.00
CA LEU A 40 14.91 8.64 2.83
C LEU A 40 14.88 7.36 3.69
N LEU A 41 15.34 6.24 3.13
CA LEU A 41 15.42 4.96 3.82
C LEU A 41 16.48 4.96 4.94
N ALA A 42 17.54 5.74 4.78
CA ALA A 42 18.61 5.91 5.77
C ALA A 42 18.23 6.85 6.93
N GLU A 43 17.10 7.56 6.86
CA GLU A 43 16.69 8.45 7.93
C GLU A 43 16.28 7.66 9.19
N PRO A 44 16.70 8.07 10.40
CA PRO A 44 16.42 7.34 11.64
C PRO A 44 14.94 7.06 11.89
N ASN A 45 14.08 8.00 11.47
CA ASN A 45 12.63 7.93 11.66
C ASN A 45 11.88 7.26 10.50
N CYS A 46 12.58 6.78 9.47
CA CYS A 46 11.95 6.12 8.33
C CYS A 46 11.03 4.96 8.79
N PRO A 47 9.78 4.84 8.31
CA PRO A 47 8.86 3.79 8.75
C PRO A 47 9.24 2.39 8.26
N ILE A 48 10.18 2.29 7.30
CA ILE A 48 10.68 1.05 6.73
C ILE A 48 11.99 0.69 7.45
N LYS A 49 12.08 -0.55 7.94
CA LYS A 49 13.26 -1.14 8.54
C LYS A 49 13.81 -2.20 7.58
N SER A 50 14.85 -1.84 6.84
CA SER A 50 15.63 -2.76 6.03
C SER A 50 17.09 -2.37 6.08
N ASP A 51 17.99 -3.34 6.24
CA ASP A 51 19.44 -3.13 6.10
C ASP A 51 19.90 -3.36 4.65
N ASP A 52 19.00 -3.84 3.78
CA ASP A 52 19.23 -4.10 2.36
C ASP A 52 18.17 -3.38 1.52
N TYR A 53 18.48 -2.15 1.11
CA TYR A 53 17.55 -1.33 0.32
C TYR A 53 17.30 -1.91 -1.07
N GLU A 54 18.27 -2.62 -1.66
CA GLU A 54 18.13 -3.22 -2.98
C GLU A 54 16.93 -4.20 -3.04
N SER A 55 16.69 -4.96 -1.97
CA SER A 55 15.53 -5.86 -1.89
C SER A 55 14.18 -5.16 -2.01
N LEU A 56 14.10 -3.86 -1.72
CA LEU A 56 12.87 -3.07 -1.83
C LEU A 56 12.58 -2.63 -3.26
N TYR A 57 13.54 -2.78 -4.19
CA TYR A 57 13.37 -2.38 -5.60
C TYR A 57 12.73 -3.44 -6.49
N TYR A 58 12.22 -4.53 -5.94
CA TYR A 58 11.48 -5.54 -6.71
C TYR A 58 9.98 -5.26 -6.66
N GLU A 59 9.26 -5.37 -7.78
CA GLU A 59 7.80 -5.20 -7.77
C GLU A 59 7.09 -6.38 -7.10
N PRO A 60 6.06 -6.17 -6.26
CA PRO A 60 5.38 -4.89 -6.00
C PRO A 60 6.00 -4.06 -4.86
N PHE A 61 7.03 -4.55 -4.17
CA PHE A 61 7.63 -3.88 -3.01
C PHE A 61 8.19 -2.50 -3.35
N TYR A 62 8.64 -2.27 -4.58
CA TYR A 62 9.07 -0.95 -5.04
C TYR A 62 7.94 0.07 -5.03
N GLN A 63 6.74 -0.32 -5.49
CA GLN A 63 5.54 0.52 -5.38
C GLN A 63 5.16 0.77 -3.92
N LEU A 64 5.20 -0.28 -3.10
CA LEU A 64 4.88 -0.19 -1.68
C LEU A 64 5.81 0.75 -0.92
N MET A 65 7.11 0.65 -1.18
CA MET A 65 8.14 1.52 -0.63
C MET A 65 7.88 2.98 -0.96
N ARG A 66 7.60 3.28 -2.24
CA ARG A 66 7.35 4.66 -2.68
C ARG A 66 6.13 5.28 -2.02
N GLN A 67 5.03 4.54 -1.94
CA GLN A 67 3.82 5.02 -1.27
C GLN A 67 4.07 5.22 0.22
N THR A 68 4.71 4.28 0.90
CA THR A 68 5.01 4.41 2.33
C THR A 68 5.92 5.60 2.63
N LEU A 69 6.96 5.84 1.81
CA LEU A 69 7.83 7.01 1.96
C LEU A 69 7.09 8.34 1.70
N LEU A 70 6.22 8.37 0.67
CA LEU A 70 5.39 9.53 0.37
C LEU A 70 4.47 9.88 1.55
N GLY A 71 3.74 8.90 2.07
CA GLY A 71 2.79 9.12 3.18
C GLY A 71 3.49 9.57 4.45
N TRP A 72 4.67 9.01 4.72
CA TRP A 72 5.49 9.44 5.85
C TRP A 72 5.96 10.90 5.72
N LYS A 73 6.54 11.28 4.58
CA LYS A 73 7.01 12.66 4.37
C LYS A 73 5.88 13.68 4.38
N MET A 74 4.73 13.35 3.79
CA MET A 74 3.55 14.22 3.86
C MET A 74 3.09 14.47 5.31
N VAL A 75 3.06 13.43 6.15
CA VAL A 75 2.71 13.60 7.57
C VAL A 75 3.78 14.39 8.33
N GLU A 76 5.06 14.11 8.08
CA GLU A 76 6.18 14.82 8.70
C GLU A 76 6.19 16.32 8.35
N ASP A 77 5.85 16.66 7.12
CA ASP A 77 5.77 18.03 6.62
C ASP A 77 4.44 18.74 6.98
N GLY A 78 3.53 18.05 7.68
CA GLY A 78 2.24 18.60 8.11
C GLY A 78 1.24 18.81 6.97
N GLU A 79 1.44 18.13 5.83
CA GLU A 79 0.55 18.22 4.67
C GLU A 79 -0.88 17.83 5.05
N TYR A 80 -1.84 18.65 4.64
CA TYR A 80 -3.26 18.51 4.97
C TYR A 80 -3.57 18.41 6.48
N SER A 81 -2.63 18.84 7.34
CA SER A 81 -2.76 18.72 8.80
C SER A 81 -3.04 17.28 9.24
N CYS A 82 -2.42 16.30 8.59
CA CYS A 82 -2.53 14.88 8.94
C CYS A 82 -1.54 14.49 10.05
N ASP A 83 -2.02 13.75 11.03
CA ASP A 83 -1.24 13.25 12.18
C ASP A 83 -0.62 11.88 11.89
N GLU A 84 -1.22 11.12 10.98
CA GLU A 84 -0.74 9.80 10.58
C GLU A 84 -1.11 9.45 9.14
N PHE A 85 -0.55 8.34 8.65
CA PHE A 85 -0.89 7.80 7.34
C PHE A 85 -1.22 6.30 7.42
N VAL A 86 -2.06 5.87 6.50
CA VAL A 86 -2.38 4.47 6.23
C VAL A 86 -2.21 4.22 4.73
N HIS A 87 -1.41 3.21 4.39
CA HIS A 87 -1.31 2.67 3.05
C HIS A 87 -2.32 1.51 2.89
N LEU A 88 -3.35 1.76 2.10
CA LEU A 88 -4.39 0.80 1.77
C LEU A 88 -4.15 0.19 0.39
N HIS A 89 -3.95 -1.12 0.36
CA HIS A 89 -3.75 -1.90 -0.85
C HIS A 89 -4.99 -2.74 -1.11
N ILE A 90 -5.78 -2.33 -2.12
CA ILE A 90 -7.04 -2.98 -2.47
C ILE A 90 -6.75 -4.02 -3.54
N VAL A 91 -6.91 -5.31 -3.21
CA VAL A 91 -6.53 -6.43 -4.08
C VAL A 91 -7.63 -7.50 -4.08
N PRO A 92 -8.13 -7.96 -5.24
CA PRO A 92 -9.05 -9.10 -5.32
C PRO A 92 -8.47 -10.34 -4.64
N LYS A 93 -9.29 -11.08 -3.90
CA LYS A 93 -8.83 -12.28 -3.17
C LYS A 93 -8.38 -13.40 -4.11
N GLU A 94 -8.88 -13.34 -5.34
CA GLU A 94 -8.64 -14.24 -6.46
C GLU A 94 -7.30 -13.97 -7.14
N ASN A 95 -6.68 -12.79 -6.93
CA ASN A 95 -5.36 -12.48 -7.46
C ASN A 95 -4.25 -13.14 -6.62
N LYS A 96 -4.21 -14.48 -6.68
CA LYS A 96 -3.22 -15.30 -5.97
C LYS A 96 -1.80 -15.05 -6.46
N GLU A 97 -1.63 -14.74 -7.74
CA GLU A 97 -0.32 -14.44 -8.34
C GLU A 97 0.34 -13.22 -7.67
N LEU A 98 -0.43 -12.20 -7.34
CA LEU A 98 0.07 -11.05 -6.57
C LEU A 98 0.17 -11.36 -5.07
N LEU A 99 -0.88 -11.95 -4.48
CA LEU A 99 -0.99 -12.09 -3.02
C LEU A 99 0.01 -13.09 -2.45
N ASP A 100 0.23 -14.21 -3.12
CA ASP A 100 0.98 -15.34 -2.57
C ASP A 100 2.46 -15.31 -2.98
N ARG A 101 2.84 -14.37 -3.88
CA ARG A 101 4.20 -14.31 -4.43
C ARG A 101 5.08 -13.28 -3.74
N VAL A 102 6.22 -13.74 -3.22
CA VAL A 102 7.32 -12.90 -2.76
C VAL A 102 8.39 -12.80 -3.85
N THR A 103 8.32 -11.73 -4.62
CA THR A 103 9.22 -11.50 -5.77
C THR A 103 10.63 -11.10 -5.35
N SER A 104 10.77 -10.31 -4.29
CA SER A 104 12.07 -9.89 -3.76
C SER A 104 12.83 -11.07 -3.14
N PRO A 105 14.10 -11.30 -3.51
CA PRO A 105 14.85 -12.48 -3.08
C PRO A 105 15.20 -12.48 -1.58
N LYS A 106 15.27 -11.30 -0.95
CA LYS A 106 15.73 -11.17 0.44
C LYS A 106 14.60 -10.86 1.43
N LEU A 107 13.45 -10.39 0.96
CA LEU A 107 12.27 -10.21 1.83
C LEU A 107 11.72 -11.58 2.25
N LYS A 108 11.20 -11.66 3.48
CA LYS A 108 10.76 -12.91 4.12
C LYS A 108 9.28 -12.82 4.48
N GLY A 109 8.50 -13.80 4.05
CA GLY A 109 7.07 -13.94 4.35
C GLY A 109 6.47 -15.04 3.48
N ASN A 110 5.29 -15.56 3.86
CA ASN A 110 4.57 -16.54 3.05
C ASN A 110 3.68 -15.89 1.99
N SER A 111 3.51 -14.57 2.07
CA SER A 111 2.72 -13.76 1.14
C SER A 111 3.40 -12.41 0.90
N MET A 112 2.96 -11.71 -0.14
CA MET A 112 3.41 -10.35 -0.44
C MET A 112 3.15 -9.40 0.75
N SER A 113 1.99 -9.53 1.41
CA SER A 113 1.64 -8.68 2.54
C SER A 113 2.47 -8.98 3.78
N GLU A 114 2.72 -10.25 4.10
CA GLU A 114 3.59 -10.64 5.20
C GLU A 114 5.02 -10.16 4.98
N ALA A 115 5.55 -10.33 3.77
CA ALA A 115 6.89 -9.88 3.40
C ALA A 115 7.04 -8.36 3.55
N TRP A 116 6.04 -7.60 3.12
CA TRP A 116 6.05 -6.15 3.29
C TRP A 116 5.89 -5.72 4.74
N GLN A 117 4.95 -6.29 5.48
CA GLN A 117 4.77 -6.00 6.91
C GLN A 117 6.01 -6.37 7.74
N GLY A 118 6.80 -7.36 7.29
CA GLY A 118 8.06 -7.74 7.92
C GLY A 118 9.10 -6.61 7.97
N VAL A 119 9.05 -5.67 7.03
CA VAL A 119 9.98 -4.53 6.95
C VAL A 119 9.36 -3.22 7.44
N LEU A 120 8.16 -3.21 8.01
CA LEU A 120 7.55 -2.00 8.57
C LEU A 120 7.76 -1.92 10.09
N LYS A 121 8.15 -0.73 10.59
CA LYS A 121 8.18 -0.45 12.04
C LYS A 121 6.78 -0.56 12.65
N GLU A 122 5.77 -0.07 11.94
CA GLU A 122 4.36 -0.13 12.34
C GLU A 122 3.53 -0.90 11.31
N LYS A 123 3.42 -2.22 11.49
CA LYS A 123 2.70 -3.12 10.57
C LYS A 123 1.26 -2.68 10.27
N LYS A 124 0.58 -2.09 11.26
CA LYS A 124 -0.80 -1.59 11.17
C LYS A 124 -0.99 -0.46 10.15
N ARG A 125 0.08 0.23 9.74
CA ARG A 125 0.01 1.30 8.72
C ARG A 125 -0.18 0.77 7.30
N TYR A 126 -0.04 -0.54 7.09
CA TYR A 126 -0.30 -1.17 5.80
C TYR A 126 -1.42 -2.19 5.91
N LEU A 127 -2.48 -1.96 5.14
CA LEU A 127 -3.67 -2.79 5.12
C LEU A 127 -3.91 -3.34 3.73
N VAL A 128 -4.16 -4.65 3.65
CA VAL A 128 -4.64 -5.29 2.42
C VAL A 128 -6.11 -5.62 2.60
N ILE A 129 -6.95 -5.19 1.65
CA ILE A 129 -8.40 -5.39 1.69
C ILE A 129 -8.90 -5.78 0.30
N SER A 130 -9.95 -6.60 0.23
CA SER A 130 -10.56 -6.91 -1.06
C SER A 130 -11.51 -5.78 -1.50
N PRO A 131 -11.70 -5.58 -2.82
CA PRO A 131 -12.68 -4.64 -3.35
C PRO A 131 -14.04 -4.73 -2.66
N GLU A 132 -14.58 -5.95 -2.51
CA GLU A 132 -15.92 -6.21 -1.94
C GLU A 132 -16.00 -5.75 -0.48
N LYS A 133 -14.93 -5.99 0.29
CA LYS A 133 -14.88 -5.58 1.70
C LYS A 133 -14.68 -4.07 1.84
N PHE A 134 -13.87 -3.46 0.96
CA PHE A 134 -13.60 -2.03 1.00
C PHE A 134 -14.85 -1.19 0.73
N ILE A 135 -15.66 -1.60 -0.24
CA ILE A 135 -16.89 -0.89 -0.63
C ILE A 135 -18.09 -1.26 0.25
N LEU A 136 -18.01 -2.31 1.08
CA LEU A 136 -19.17 -2.77 1.85
C LEU A 136 -19.89 -1.63 2.60
N PRO A 137 -19.18 -0.66 3.22
CA PRO A 137 -19.83 0.45 3.91
C PRO A 137 -20.65 1.37 3.00
N ILE A 138 -20.31 1.49 1.70
CA ILE A 138 -21.03 2.40 0.81
C ILE A 138 -22.44 1.89 0.50
N TYR A 139 -22.67 0.57 0.48
CA TYR A 139 -24.00 -0.02 0.28
C TYR A 139 -25.05 0.40 1.33
N LEU A 140 -24.61 0.93 2.48
CA LEU A 140 -25.49 1.44 3.53
C LEU A 140 -26.10 2.80 3.19
N TYR A 141 -25.61 3.48 2.14
CA TYR A 141 -26.06 4.81 1.74
C TYR A 141 -26.83 4.75 0.43
N GLU A 142 -28.07 5.27 0.42
CA GLU A 142 -28.98 5.22 -0.74
C GLU A 142 -28.42 5.88 -2.00
N ASP A 143 -27.64 6.95 -1.84
CA ASP A 143 -27.07 7.73 -2.93
C ASP A 143 -25.93 6.99 -3.69
N THR A 144 -25.50 5.84 -3.18
CA THR A 144 -24.40 5.06 -3.78
C THR A 144 -24.90 3.95 -4.70
N LYS A 145 -26.21 3.81 -4.90
CA LYS A 145 -26.81 2.75 -5.75
C LYS A 145 -26.26 2.75 -7.19
N SER A 146 -26.00 3.93 -7.76
CA SER A 146 -25.47 4.07 -9.12
C SER A 146 -24.02 3.57 -9.22
N ILE A 147 -23.17 3.95 -8.26
CA ILE A 147 -21.77 3.52 -8.25
C ILE A 147 -21.60 2.05 -7.86
N THR A 148 -22.41 1.55 -6.92
CA THR A 148 -22.39 0.13 -6.55
C THR A 148 -22.82 -0.77 -7.71
N SER A 149 -23.86 -0.37 -8.46
CA SER A 149 -24.29 -1.07 -9.68
C SER A 149 -23.20 -1.09 -10.75
N TYR A 150 -22.51 0.04 -10.97
CA TYR A 150 -21.38 0.12 -11.90
C TYR A 150 -20.24 -0.83 -11.51
N LEU A 151 -19.83 -0.83 -10.24
CA LEU A 151 -18.76 -1.68 -9.74
C LEU A 151 -19.14 -3.17 -9.83
N GLN A 152 -20.40 -3.53 -9.54
CA GLN A 152 -20.92 -4.89 -9.71
C GLN A 152 -20.80 -5.37 -11.15
N ILE A 153 -21.22 -4.55 -12.12
CA ILE A 153 -21.12 -4.89 -13.54
C ILE A 153 -19.67 -5.06 -13.97
N ARG A 154 -18.79 -4.16 -13.53
CA ARG A 154 -17.40 -4.12 -14.01
C ARG A 154 -16.51 -5.19 -13.39
N TYR A 155 -16.72 -5.53 -12.11
CA TYR A 155 -15.76 -6.33 -11.35
C TYR A 155 -16.30 -7.68 -10.86
N TRP A 156 -17.62 -7.88 -10.74
CA TRP A 156 -18.17 -9.10 -10.12
C TRP A 156 -19.20 -9.85 -10.95
N ARG A 157 -19.67 -9.31 -12.09
CA ARG A 157 -20.42 -10.10 -13.08
C ARG A 157 -19.44 -10.82 -13.98
N SER A 158 -19.21 -12.09 -13.69
CA SER A 158 -18.56 -13.08 -14.56
C SER A 158 -19.56 -14.16 -14.94
#